data_AF-A0A0A9ZG06-F1
#
_entry.id   AF-A0A0A9ZG06-F1
#
_cell.length_a   1.000
_cell.length_b   1.000
_cell.length_c   1.000
_cell.angle_alpha   90.00
_cell.angle_beta   90.00
_cell.angle_gamma   90.00
#
_symmetry.space_group_name_H-M   'P 1'
#
loop_
_entity.id
_entity.type
_entity.pdbx_description
1 polymer ?
#
loop_
_entity_poly.entity_id
_entity_poly.type
_entity_poly.pdbx_seq_one_letter_code
_entity_poly.pdbx_strand_id
1 'polypeptide(L)'
;QGSILGPLLFIVFTNDMPGAVLESVAAVSQDEVEIFMYADDVTALIKSSSSGGFGRTAGRVRSSILEWCRGNCLVLNEDKTQMLTFGARGSDEAAVTLLGLRVDEAITWRAHTRALAKNLGKLLFLFRRLSSVISAKVLLTMYYGFFESRLRYGVLLWGNSSGAQAIFRQQK
;
A
#
# COMPACT_ATOMS: atom_id res chain seq x y z
N GLN A 1 -13.95 -14.23 11.53
CA GLN A 1 -12.94 -13.29 12.06
C GLN A 1 -13.00 -13.33 13.59
N GLY A 2 -11.88 -13.20 14.31
CA GLY A 2 -11.85 -13.17 15.79
C GLY A 2 -11.26 -14.41 16.49
N SER A 3 -10.93 -15.47 15.74
CA SER A 3 -10.14 -16.61 16.26
C SER A 3 -8.66 -16.26 16.32
N ILE A 4 -7.98 -16.70 17.38
CA ILE A 4 -6.52 -16.55 17.56
C ILE A 4 -5.75 -17.26 16.44
N LEU A 5 -6.22 -18.44 16.02
CA LEU A 5 -5.57 -19.24 14.98
C LEU A 5 -5.99 -18.85 13.56
N GLY A 6 -7.09 -18.12 13.41
CA GLY A 6 -7.63 -17.74 12.09
C GLY A 6 -6.59 -17.09 11.17
N PRO A 7 -5.85 -16.05 11.62
CA PRO A 7 -4.82 -15.42 10.81
C PRO A 7 -3.68 -16.37 10.42
N LEU A 8 -3.23 -17.22 11.36
CA LEU A 8 -2.16 -18.19 11.08
C LEU A 8 -2.59 -19.22 10.04
N LEU A 9 -3.78 -19.78 10.21
CA LEU A 9 -4.33 -20.77 9.27
C LEU A 9 -4.53 -20.17 7.89
N PHE A 10 -4.96 -18.91 7.81
CA PHE A 10 -5.09 -18.20 6.54
C PHE A 10 -3.72 -18.03 5.85
N ILE A 11 -2.69 -17.60 6.59
CA ILE A 11 -1.33 -17.47 6.05
C ILE A 11 -0.82 -18.82 5.52
N VAL A 12 -0.98 -19.89 6.30
CA VAL A 12 -0.57 -21.25 5.89
C VAL A 12 -1.32 -21.69 4.63
N PHE A 13 -2.63 -21.43 4.58
CA PHE A 13 -3.49 -21.78 3.45
C PHE A 13 -3.08 -21.08 2.15
N THR A 14 -2.62 -19.83 2.20
CA THR A 14 -2.27 -19.06 0.99
C THR A 14 -0.77 -19.06 0.68
N ASN A 15 0.06 -19.79 1.43
CA ASN A 15 1.52 -19.67 1.38
C ASN A 15 2.14 -20.22 0.08
N ASP A 16 1.45 -21.14 -0.61
CA ASP A 16 1.89 -21.72 -1.89
C ASP A 16 1.58 -20.81 -3.10
N MET A 17 0.67 -19.85 -2.94
CA MET A 17 0.21 -18.96 -4.00
C MET A 17 1.36 -18.28 -4.78
N PRO A 18 2.39 -17.69 -4.15
CA PRO A 18 3.50 -17.08 -4.88
C PRO A 18 4.22 -18.10 -5.79
N GLY A 19 4.45 -19.32 -5.29
CA GLY A 19 5.09 -20.39 -6.05
C GLY A 19 4.26 -20.81 -7.25
N ALA A 20 2.97 -21.09 -7.05
CA ALA A 20 2.05 -21.46 -8.11
C ALA A 20 1.96 -20.39 -9.22
N VAL A 21 1.91 -19.10 -8.83
CA VAL A 21 1.88 -18.00 -9.79
C VAL A 21 3.20 -17.90 -10.55
N LEU A 22 4.35 -17.93 -9.87
CA LEU A 22 5.65 -17.80 -10.50
C LEU A 22 5.95 -18.98 -11.45
N GLU A 23 5.63 -20.21 -11.07
CA GLU A 23 5.80 -21.40 -11.93
C GLU A 23 5.00 -21.28 -13.23
N SER A 24 3.75 -20.78 -13.15
CA SER A 24 2.91 -20.60 -14.33
C SER A 24 3.42 -19.53 -15.32
N VAL A 25 4.20 -18.56 -14.83
CA VAL A 25 4.68 -17.42 -15.62
C VAL A 25 6.13 -17.63 -16.10
N ALA A 26 6.96 -18.31 -15.30
CA ALA A 26 8.40 -18.51 -15.55
C ALA A 26 8.71 -19.21 -16.88
N ALA A 27 7.83 -20.11 -17.35
CA ALA A 27 8.05 -20.81 -18.61
C ALA A 27 7.86 -19.92 -19.85
N VAL A 28 7.29 -18.73 -19.71
CA VAL A 28 6.73 -17.99 -20.85
C VAL A 28 7.10 -16.50 -20.90
N SER A 29 7.68 -15.93 -19.83
CA SER A 29 8.14 -14.53 -19.82
C SER A 29 9.65 -14.41 -19.66
N GLN A 30 10.26 -13.49 -20.42
CA GLN A 30 11.60 -12.98 -20.11
C GLN A 30 11.56 -11.86 -19.05
N ASP A 31 10.35 -11.44 -18.64
CA ASP A 31 10.13 -10.43 -17.62
C ASP A 31 10.29 -11.04 -16.22
N GLU A 32 10.83 -10.24 -15.29
CA GLU A 32 11.01 -10.63 -13.89
C GLU A 32 9.74 -10.30 -13.11
N VAL A 33 9.21 -11.29 -12.38
CA VAL A 33 7.98 -11.15 -11.58
C VAL A 33 8.29 -11.50 -10.13
N GLU A 34 7.85 -10.64 -9.21
CA GLU A 34 7.91 -10.86 -7.78
C GLU A 34 6.49 -10.74 -7.18
N ILE A 35 6.14 -11.63 -6.26
CA ILE A 35 4.82 -11.63 -5.59
C ILE A 35 5.02 -11.34 -4.11
N PHE A 36 4.32 -10.33 -3.61
CA PHE A 36 4.28 -9.96 -2.20
C PHE A 36 2.86 -10.15 -1.66
N MET A 37 2.75 -10.72 -0.47
CA MET A 37 1.47 -10.97 0.18
C MET A 37 1.44 -10.35 1.57
N TYR A 38 0.31 -9.76 1.93
CA TYR A 38 0.00 -9.31 3.28
C TYR A 38 -1.45 -9.64 3.61
N ALA A 39 -1.66 -10.71 4.38
CA ALA A 39 -2.98 -11.30 4.51
C ALA A 39 -3.63 -11.52 3.14
N ASP A 40 -4.82 -10.97 2.90
CA ASP A 40 -5.55 -11.10 1.63
C ASP A 40 -5.06 -10.16 0.51
N ASP A 41 -4.26 -9.15 0.84
CA ASP A 41 -3.69 -8.25 -0.15
C ASP A 41 -2.51 -8.93 -0.88
N VAL A 42 -2.63 -9.02 -2.21
CA VAL A 42 -1.60 -9.57 -3.10
C VAL A 42 -1.09 -8.47 -4.03
N THR A 43 0.22 -8.30 -4.09
CA THR A 43 0.89 -7.34 -4.97
C THR A 43 1.86 -8.08 -5.88
N ALA A 44 1.68 -7.93 -7.19
CA ALA A 44 2.63 -8.41 -8.19
C ALA A 44 3.48 -7.26 -8.71
N LEU A 45 4.80 -7.36 -8.55
CA LEU A 45 5.77 -6.46 -9.15
C LEU A 45 6.30 -7.10 -10.43
N ILE A 46 6.15 -6.39 -11.55
CA ILE A 46 6.55 -6.87 -12.88
C ILE A 46 7.58 -5.90 -13.44
N LYS A 47 8.80 -6.40 -13.70
CA LYS A 47 9.85 -5.64 -14.38
C LYS A 47 9.90 -6.09 -15.83
N SER A 48 9.64 -5.16 -16.75
CA SER A 48 9.69 -5.42 -18.19
C SER A 48 10.47 -4.34 -18.92
N SER A 49 11.24 -4.75 -19.93
CA SER A 49 11.97 -3.84 -20.81
C SER A 49 11.11 -3.30 -21.96
N SER A 50 9.90 -3.82 -22.16
CA SER A 50 8.98 -3.39 -23.22
C SER A 50 7.55 -3.27 -22.73
N SER A 51 6.83 -2.24 -23.17
CA SER A 51 5.41 -2.04 -22.82
C SER A 51 4.53 -3.20 -23.30
N GLY A 52 4.84 -3.77 -24.47
CA GLY A 52 4.15 -4.95 -25.00
C GLY A 52 4.44 -6.23 -24.19
N GLY A 53 5.65 -6.38 -23.65
CA GLY A 53 6.00 -7.47 -22.72
C GLY A 53 5.21 -7.36 -21.42
N PHE A 54 5.23 -6.18 -20.82
CA PHE A 54 4.49 -5.87 -19.60
C PHE A 54 3.01 -6.27 -19.68
N GLY A 55 2.28 -5.84 -20.71
CA GLY A 55 0.84 -6.13 -20.81
C GLY A 55 0.53 -7.63 -20.89
N ARG A 56 1.36 -8.39 -21.62
CA ARG A 56 1.22 -9.86 -21.70
C ARG A 56 1.53 -10.52 -20.36
N THR A 57 2.61 -10.11 -19.71
CA THR A 57 3.03 -10.67 -18.42
C THR A 57 2.00 -10.34 -17.33
N ALA A 58 1.53 -9.10 -17.26
CA ALA A 58 0.47 -8.69 -16.34
C ALA A 58 -0.84 -9.46 -16.55
N GLY A 59 -1.26 -9.67 -17.81
CA GLY A 59 -2.43 -10.49 -18.13
C GLY A 59 -2.30 -11.94 -17.67
N ARG A 60 -1.09 -12.53 -17.82
CA ARG A 60 -0.80 -13.90 -17.35
C ARG A 60 -0.78 -13.99 -15.83
N VAL A 61 -0.09 -13.07 -15.15
CA VAL A 61 -0.06 -13.01 -13.69
C VAL A 61 -1.49 -12.90 -13.14
N ARG A 62 -2.31 -11.99 -13.71
CA ARG A 62 -3.73 -11.87 -13.33
C ARG A 62 -4.50 -13.17 -13.54
N SER A 63 -4.32 -13.83 -14.69
CA SER A 63 -5.03 -15.07 -15.01
C SER A 63 -4.63 -16.20 -14.07
N SER A 64 -3.34 -16.31 -13.74
CA SER A 64 -2.81 -17.30 -12.81
C SER A 64 -3.31 -17.09 -11.39
N ILE A 65 -3.31 -15.84 -10.90
CA ILE A 65 -3.90 -15.49 -9.59
C ILE A 65 -5.39 -15.87 -9.56
N LEU A 66 -6.14 -15.54 -10.62
CA LEU A 66 -7.56 -15.86 -10.71
C LEU A 66 -7.83 -17.37 -10.69
N GLU A 67 -7.02 -18.14 -11.41
CA GLU A 67 -7.12 -19.60 -11.45
C GLU A 67 -6.76 -20.23 -10.10
N TRP A 68 -5.67 -19.78 -9.46
CA TRP A 68 -5.30 -20.23 -8.12
C TRP A 68 -6.41 -19.92 -7.10
N CYS A 69 -6.96 -18.70 -7.13
CA CYS A 69 -8.09 -18.34 -6.27
C CYS A 69 -9.29 -19.26 -6.51
N ARG A 70 -9.68 -19.50 -7.76
CA ARG A 70 -10.81 -20.38 -8.11
C ARG A 70 -10.58 -21.82 -7.65
N GLY A 71 -9.38 -22.36 -7.87
CA GLY A 71 -9.00 -23.70 -7.41
C GLY A 71 -9.06 -23.86 -5.88
N ASN A 72 -8.79 -22.77 -5.16
CA ASN A 72 -8.84 -22.70 -3.70
C ASN A 72 -10.16 -22.16 -3.14
N CYS A 73 -11.23 -22.10 -3.94
CA CYS A 73 -12.55 -21.59 -3.54
C CYS A 73 -12.55 -20.14 -2.99
N LEU A 74 -11.63 -19.32 -3.49
CA LEU A 74 -11.52 -17.89 -3.22
C LEU A 74 -12.06 -17.08 -4.40
N VAL A 75 -12.53 -15.86 -4.11
CA VAL A 75 -13.02 -14.91 -5.11
C VAL A 75 -12.09 -13.71 -5.14
N LEU A 76 -11.47 -13.47 -6.31
CA LEU A 76 -10.67 -12.27 -6.53
C LEU A 76 -11.60 -11.04 -6.59
N ASN A 77 -11.28 -10.00 -5.82
CA ASN A 77 -12.01 -8.74 -5.86
C ASN A 77 -11.48 -7.85 -7.00
N GLU A 78 -12.13 -7.91 -8.16
CA GLU A 78 -11.72 -7.15 -9.32
C GLU A 78 -11.82 -5.63 -9.11
N ASP A 79 -12.86 -5.17 -8.39
CA ASP A 79 -13.07 -3.74 -8.12
C ASP A 79 -11.95 -3.12 -7.29
N LYS A 80 -11.34 -3.92 -6.40
CA LYS A 80 -10.18 -3.52 -5.59
C LYS A 80 -8.86 -3.78 -6.28
N THR A 81 -8.82 -4.55 -7.36
CA THR A 81 -7.59 -4.86 -8.08
C THR A 81 -7.16 -3.65 -8.90
N GLN A 82 -6.01 -3.08 -8.56
CA GLN A 82 -5.48 -1.87 -9.20
C GLN A 82 -4.13 -2.16 -9.86
N MET A 83 -3.86 -1.45 -10.96
CA MET A 83 -2.57 -1.48 -11.66
C MET A 83 -1.95 -0.10 -11.60
N LEU A 84 -0.68 -0.05 -11.20
CA LEU A 84 0.14 1.17 -11.19
C LEU A 84 1.42 0.89 -11.97
N THR A 85 1.72 1.72 -12.97
CA THR A 85 2.94 1.60 -13.77
C THR A 85 3.93 2.67 -13.33
N PHE A 86 5.11 2.25 -12.89
CA PHE A 86 6.18 3.18 -12.53
C PHE A 86 6.96 3.64 -13.77
N GLY A 87 7.32 4.92 -13.81
CA GLY A 87 8.16 5.44 -14.88
C GLY A 87 8.59 6.89 -14.67
N ALA A 88 9.67 7.29 -15.33
CA ALA A 88 10.22 8.65 -15.24
C ALA A 88 9.25 9.74 -15.75
N ARG A 89 8.23 9.35 -16.52
CA ARG A 89 7.15 10.23 -17.01
C ARG A 89 5.82 9.99 -16.30
N GLY A 90 5.84 9.34 -15.14
CA GLY A 90 4.64 9.05 -14.35
C GLY A 90 3.96 10.32 -13.85
N SER A 91 2.65 10.23 -13.64
CA SER A 91 1.84 11.30 -13.05
C SER A 91 1.77 11.18 -11.52
N ASP A 92 1.60 12.31 -10.84
CA ASP A 92 1.26 12.35 -9.41
C ASP A 92 -0.26 12.34 -9.14
N GLU A 93 -1.08 12.28 -10.20
CA GLU A 93 -2.54 12.16 -10.14
C GLU A 93 -2.99 10.70 -9.98
N ALA A 94 -2.32 9.78 -10.66
CA ALA A 94 -2.59 8.35 -10.54
C ALA A 94 -1.83 7.79 -9.33
N ALA A 95 -2.56 7.35 -8.31
CA ALA A 95 -1.98 6.77 -7.11
C ALA A 95 -2.81 5.60 -6.57
N VAL A 96 -2.10 4.56 -6.13
CA VAL A 96 -2.69 3.36 -5.52
C VAL A 96 -2.37 3.36 -4.02
N THR A 97 -3.31 2.86 -3.21
CA THR A 97 -3.07 2.67 -1.77
C THR A 97 -2.54 1.27 -1.53
N LEU A 98 -1.30 1.17 -1.08
CA LEU A 98 -0.65 -0.08 -0.70
C LEU A 98 -0.34 -0.04 0.80
N LEU A 99 -0.97 -0.93 1.58
CA LEU A 99 -0.80 -1.00 3.04
C LEU A 99 -0.93 0.37 3.73
N GLY A 100 -1.91 1.19 3.32
CA GLY A 100 -2.13 2.52 3.89
C GLY A 100 -1.17 3.64 3.41
N LEU A 101 -0.20 3.33 2.55
CA LEU A 101 0.63 4.31 1.86
C LEU A 101 0.10 4.57 0.45
N ARG A 102 0.15 5.82 -0.02
CA ARG A 102 -0.28 6.16 -1.38
C ARG A 102 0.93 6.32 -2.27
N VAL A 103 1.08 5.42 -3.23
CA VAL A 103 2.19 5.43 -4.17
C VAL A 103 1.70 5.98 -5.50
N ASP A 104 2.35 7.02 -6.00
CA ASP A 104 2.12 7.57 -7.33
C ASP A 104 3.11 7.00 -8.37
N GLU A 105 2.77 7.10 -9.65
CA GLU A 105 3.57 6.51 -10.75
C GLU A 105 5.02 7.03 -10.80
N ALA A 106 5.24 8.28 -10.37
CA ALA A 106 6.55 8.92 -10.32
C ALA A 106 7.25 8.76 -8.96
N ILE A 107 6.65 8.03 -8.00
CA ILE A 107 7.19 7.78 -6.65
C ILE A 107 7.59 9.10 -5.96
N THR A 108 6.83 10.17 -6.22
CA THR A 108 7.08 11.49 -5.64
C THR A 108 6.55 11.60 -4.21
N TRP A 109 5.65 10.69 -3.82
CA TRP A 109 4.91 10.67 -2.56
C TRP A 109 4.02 11.90 -2.34
N ARG A 110 3.71 12.66 -3.40
CA ARG A 110 2.86 13.86 -3.31
C ARG A 110 1.42 13.51 -2.96
N ALA A 111 0.88 12.47 -3.58
CA ALA A 111 -0.47 11.98 -3.27
C ALA A 111 -0.58 11.56 -1.79
N HIS A 112 0.46 10.89 -1.26
CA HIS A 112 0.52 10.51 0.16
C HIS A 112 0.63 11.72 1.08
N THR A 113 1.63 12.57 0.87
CA THR A 113 1.88 13.73 1.74
C THR A 113 0.70 14.70 1.76
N ARG A 114 0.04 14.99 0.63
CA ARG A 114 -1.20 15.80 0.62
C ARG A 114 -2.31 15.16 1.46
N ALA A 115 -2.52 13.85 1.33
CA ALA A 115 -3.55 13.13 2.10
C ALA A 115 -3.22 13.12 3.60
N LEU A 116 -1.94 12.92 3.95
CA LEU A 116 -1.45 12.96 5.32
C LEU A 116 -1.63 14.36 5.93
N ALA A 117 -1.19 15.43 5.24
CA ALA A 117 -1.39 16.82 5.66
C ALA A 117 -2.86 17.14 5.95
N LYS A 118 -3.78 16.69 5.10
CA LYS A 118 -5.22 16.89 5.30
C LYS A 118 -5.72 16.19 6.55
N ASN A 119 -5.25 14.98 6.82
CA ASN A 119 -5.64 14.21 8.00
C ASN A 119 -5.03 14.78 9.29
N LEU A 120 -3.76 15.16 9.27
CA LEU A 120 -3.07 15.81 10.39
C LEU A 120 -3.69 17.17 10.70
N GLY A 121 -4.07 17.96 9.70
CA GLY A 121 -4.77 19.24 9.88
C GLY A 121 -6.10 19.08 10.63
N LYS A 122 -6.87 18.01 10.36
CA LYS A 122 -8.09 17.69 11.12
C LYS A 122 -7.79 17.38 12.59
N LEU A 123 -6.71 16.65 12.85
CA LEU A 123 -6.27 16.32 14.22
C LEU A 123 -5.81 17.56 14.97
N LEU A 124 -5.07 18.47 14.34
CA LEU A 124 -4.66 19.74 14.96
C LEU A 124 -5.86 20.59 15.34
N PHE A 125 -6.85 20.68 14.47
CA PHE A 125 -8.09 21.38 14.78
C PHE A 125 -8.82 20.75 15.98
N LEU A 126 -8.88 19.42 16.03
CA LEU A 126 -9.45 18.70 17.16
C LEU A 126 -8.67 18.98 18.46
N PHE A 127 -7.33 18.90 18.42
CA PHE A 127 -6.47 19.17 19.57
C PHE A 127 -6.62 20.61 20.07
N ARG A 128 -6.70 21.59 19.17
CA ARG A 128 -6.94 22.99 19.52
C ARG A 128 -8.30 23.21 20.21
N ARG A 129 -9.31 22.42 19.85
CA ARG A 129 -10.62 22.46 20.52
C ARG A 129 -10.60 21.75 21.87
N LEU A 130 -9.87 20.64 21.98
CA LEU A 130 -9.78 19.87 23.20
C LEU A 130 -8.88 20.54 24.24
N SER A 131 -7.88 21.33 23.82
CA SER A 131 -6.91 21.96 24.72
C SER A 131 -7.54 22.90 25.76
N SER A 132 -8.76 23.39 25.53
CA SER A 132 -9.50 24.19 26.52
C SER A 132 -10.27 23.36 27.54
N VAL A 133 -10.37 22.04 27.35
CA VAL A 133 -11.23 21.14 28.14
C VAL A 133 -10.42 20.03 28.84
N ILE A 134 -9.30 19.60 28.26
CA ILE A 134 -8.47 18.52 28.80
C ILE A 134 -7.12 19.01 29.31
N SER A 135 -6.51 18.25 30.22
CA SER A 135 -5.18 18.56 30.72
C SER A 135 -4.11 18.37 29.65
N ALA A 136 -3.01 19.14 29.76
CA ALA A 136 -1.87 19.05 28.85
C ALA A 136 -1.30 17.62 28.75
N LYS A 137 -1.32 16.86 29.87
CA LYS A 137 -0.87 15.46 29.89
C LYS A 137 -1.70 14.57 28.97
N VAL A 138 -3.03 14.69 29.04
CA VAL A 138 -3.94 13.90 28.18
C VAL A 138 -3.80 14.34 26.73
N LEU A 139 -3.69 15.64 26.48
CA LEU A 139 -3.48 16.18 25.13
C LEU A 139 -2.19 15.66 24.50
N LEU A 140 -1.11 15.57 25.30
CA LEU A 140 0.17 15.00 24.86
C LEU A 140 0.05 13.51 24.54
N THR A 141 -0.67 12.73 25.34
CA THR A 141 -0.96 11.32 25.03
C THR A 141 -1.75 11.19 23.73
N MET A 142 -2.74 12.05 23.49
CA MET A 142 -3.49 12.07 22.24
C MET A 142 -2.60 12.45 21.04
N TYR A 143 -1.69 13.41 21.21
CA TYR A 143 -0.71 13.76 20.18
C TYR A 143 0.12 12.56 19.78
N TYR A 144 0.75 11.86 20.73
CA TYR A 144 1.56 10.69 20.42
C TYR A 144 0.73 9.53 19.82
N GLY A 145 -0.46 9.29 20.37
CA GLY A 145 -1.32 8.19 19.93
C GLY A 145 -1.97 8.41 18.57
N PHE A 146 -2.36 9.64 18.21
CA PHE A 146 -3.09 9.90 16.96
C PHE A 146 -2.29 10.64 15.91
N PHE A 147 -1.45 11.60 16.30
CA PHE A 147 -0.71 12.45 15.37
C PHE A 147 0.65 11.83 15.05
N GLU A 148 1.48 11.59 16.06
CA GLU A 148 2.83 11.08 15.85
C GLU A 148 2.83 9.66 15.27
N SER A 149 1.94 8.78 15.74
CA SER A 149 1.79 7.41 15.19
C SER A 149 1.54 7.41 13.67
N ARG A 150 0.68 8.32 13.18
CA ARG A 150 0.39 8.49 11.73
C ARG A 150 1.57 9.10 10.98
N LEU A 151 2.29 10.02 11.62
CA LEU A 151 3.48 10.64 11.05
C LEU A 151 4.66 9.66 10.96
N ARG A 152 4.78 8.71 11.89
CA ARG A 152 5.86 7.72 11.85
C ARG A 152 5.57 6.58 10.88
N TYR A 153 4.31 6.33 10.54
CA TYR A 153 3.93 5.25 9.65
C TYR A 153 4.54 5.42 8.26
N GLY A 154 5.38 4.47 7.86
CA GLY A 154 6.06 4.48 6.55
C GLY A 154 7.06 5.63 6.35
N VAL A 155 7.50 6.31 7.41
CA VAL A 155 8.38 7.50 7.31
C VAL A 155 9.71 7.22 6.58
N LEU A 156 10.21 5.98 6.65
CA LEU A 156 11.40 5.57 5.90
C LEU A 156 11.23 5.66 4.38
N LEU A 157 9.99 5.55 3.89
CA LEU A 157 9.67 5.58 2.47
C LEU A 157 9.41 7.01 1.97
N TRP A 158 8.51 7.74 2.65
CA TRP A 158 8.10 9.06 2.18
C TRP A 158 8.82 10.23 2.87
N GLY A 159 9.54 10.00 3.97
CA GLY A 159 10.14 11.05 4.80
C GLY A 159 11.23 11.87 4.10
N ASN A 160 11.85 11.33 3.05
CA ASN A 160 12.81 12.04 2.21
C ASN A 160 12.18 12.63 0.93
N SER A 161 10.85 12.62 0.82
CA SER A 161 10.14 13.16 -0.34
C SER A 161 10.05 14.69 -0.31
N SER A 162 9.81 15.29 -1.49
CA SER A 162 9.60 16.74 -1.62
C SER A 162 8.46 17.29 -0.76
N GLY A 163 7.43 16.48 -0.48
CA GLY A 163 6.29 16.88 0.35
C GLY A 163 6.53 16.79 1.85
N ALA A 164 7.59 16.10 2.30
CA ALA A 164 7.80 15.79 3.71
C ALA A 164 8.02 17.04 4.58
N GLN A 165 8.73 18.06 4.06
CA GLN A 165 8.97 19.30 4.80
C GLN A 165 7.67 20.01 5.21
N ALA A 166 6.66 20.01 4.33
CA ALA A 166 5.37 20.62 4.64
C ALA A 166 4.66 19.89 5.79
N ILE A 167 4.81 18.57 5.88
CA ILE A 167 4.23 17.74 6.95
C ILE A 167 4.92 18.00 8.28
N PHE A 168 6.25 17.98 8.32
CA PHE A 168 6.99 18.20 9.57
C PHE A 168 6.82 19.62 10.12
N ARG A 169 6.54 20.61 9.26
CA ARG A 169 6.16 21.96 9.72
C ARG A 169 4.84 21.98 10.49
N GLN A 170 3.92 21.05 10.25
CA GLN A 170 2.65 20.96 10.99
C GLN A 170 2.82 20.44 12.42
N GLN A 171 4.02 19.96 12.80
CA GLN A 171 4.31 19.61 14.19
C GLN A 171 4.58 20.84 15.08
N LYS A 172 4.92 21.98 14.47
CA LYS A 172 5.23 23.23 15.16
C LYS A 172 3.97 24.06 15.35
#